data_AF-A0A526YPA7-F1
#
_entry.id   AF-A0A526YPA7-F1
#
_cell.length_a   1.000
_cell.length_b   1.000
_cell.length_c   1.000
_cell.angle_alpha   90.00
_cell.angle_beta   90.00
_cell.angle_gamma   90.00
#
_symmetry.space_group_name_H-M   'P 1'
#
loop_
_entity.id
_entity.type
_entity.pdbx_description
1 polymer ?
#
loop_
_entity_poly.entity_id
_entity_poly.type
_entity_poly.pdbx_seq_one_letter_code
_entity_poly.pdbx_strand_id
1 'polypeptide(L)' 'MRIEGAFMTDIIRTDVLIVGAGPVGLFAVFELGLFDMTCH' A
#
# COMPACT_ATOMS: atom_id res chain seq x y z
N MET A 1 7.10 -6.42 32.56
CA MET A 1 7.45 -7.33 31.45
C MET A 1 6.21 -7.50 30.58
N ARG A 2 6.10 -6.70 29.52
CA ARG A 2 5.08 -6.88 28.48
C ARG A 2 5.77 -7.54 27.30
N ILE A 3 5.31 -8.73 26.94
CA ILE A 3 5.70 -9.39 25.69
C ILE A 3 4.89 -8.68 24.61
N GLU A 4 5.41 -7.58 24.06
CA GLU A 4 4.88 -6.96 22.83
C GLU A 4 5.49 -7.69 21.63
N GLY A 5 5.23 -8.99 21.59
CA GLY A 5 5.65 -9.91 20.53
C GLY A 5 4.46 -10.51 19.80
N ALA A 6 3.38 -9.74 19.62
CA ALA A 6 2.25 -10.12 18.78
C ALA A 6 2.20 -9.16 17.60
N PHE A 7 2.39 -9.70 16.38
CA PHE A 7 2.20 -9.00 15.12
C PHE A 7 0.84 -8.27 15.12
N MET A 8 0.84 -6.96 15.35
CA MET A 8 -0.30 -6.12 15.00
C MET A 8 -0.29 -6.01 13.49
N THR A 9 -1.18 -6.74 12.83
CA THR A 9 -1.55 -6.46 11.44
C THR A 9 -2.43 -5.22 11.48
N ASP A 10 -1.80 -4.06 11.61
CA ASP A 10 -2.49 -2.78 11.44
C ASP A 10 -3.12 -2.79 10.05
N ILE A 11 -4.44 -2.61 9.98
CA ILE A 11 -5.16 -2.54 8.71
C ILE A 11 -4.69 -1.27 8.00
N ILE A 12 -3.96 -1.45 6.91
CA ILE A 12 -3.55 -0.34 6.03
C ILE A 12 -4.80 0.16 5.32
N ARG A 13 -5.17 1.42 5.58
CA ARG A 13 -6.20 2.12 4.81
C ARG A 13 -5.53 2.84 3.65
N THR A 14 -6.01 2.56 2.45
CA THR A 14 -5.49 3.14 1.21
C THR A 14 -6.60 3.24 0.20
N ASP A 15 -6.47 4.14 -0.76
CA ASP A 15 -7.45 4.30 -1.84
C ASP A 15 -7.33 3.15 -2.85
N VAL A 16 -6.11 2.64 -3.08
CA VAL A 16 -5.83 1.57 -4.04
C VAL A 16 -4.76 0.59 -3.52
N LEU A 17 -4.98 -0.71 -3.71
CA LEU A 17 -3.98 -1.77 -3.48
C LEU A 17 -3.39 -2.24 -4.81
N ILE A 18 -2.06 -2.18 -4.97
CA ILE A 18 -1.37 -2.64 -6.18
C ILE A 18 -0.85 -4.06 -5.96
N VAL A 19 -1.43 -5.04 -6.67
CA VAL A 19 -0.96 -6.43 -6.63
C VAL A 19 -0.08 -6.71 -7.85
N GLY A 20 1.24 -6.58 -7.64
CA GLY A 20 2.27 -6.90 -8.63
C GLY A 20 3.02 -5.67 -9.15
N ALA A 21 4.34 -5.66 -8.98
CA ALA A 21 5.23 -4.56 -9.34
C ALA A 21 5.83 -4.70 -10.77
N GLY A 22 5.06 -5.27 -11.69
CA GLY A 22 5.44 -5.30 -13.11
C GLY A 22 5.34 -3.91 -13.74
N PRO A 23 5.73 -3.74 -15.02
CA PRO A 23 5.70 -2.44 -15.69
C PRO A 23 4.35 -1.75 -15.56
N VAL A 24 3.26 -2.49 -15.80
CA VAL A 24 1.88 -1.98 -15.67
C VAL A 24 1.58 -1.48 -14.26
N GLY A 25 1.97 -2.22 -13.22
CA GLY A 25 1.73 -1.82 -11.83
C GLY A 25 2.53 -0.58 -11.45
N LEU A 26 3.78 -0.47 -11.91
CA LEU A 26 4.61 0.71 -11.65
C LEU A 26 4.09 1.96 -12.39
N PHE A 27 3.61 1.83 -13.63
CA PHE A 27 2.99 2.95 -14.34
C PHE A 27 1.69 3.41 -13.68
N ALA A 28 0.86 2.48 -13.17
CA ALA A 28 -0.36 2.82 -12.46
C ALA A 28 -0.09 3.67 -11.21
N VAL A 29 0.99 3.42 -10.46
CA VAL A 29 1.38 4.24 -9.30
C VAL A 29 1.60 5.71 -9.70
N PHE A 30 2.24 5.96 -10.85
CA PHE A 30 2.46 7.33 -11.33
C PHE A 30 1.15 8.01 -11.73
N GLU A 31 0.26 7.30 -12.42
CA GLU A 31 -1.05 7.83 -12.81
C GLU A 31 -1.91 8.16 -11.58
N LEU A 32 -1.94 7.26 -10.58
CA LEU A 32 -2.65 7.48 -9.30
C LEU A 32 -2.10 8.69 -8.53
N GLY A 33 -0.78 8.90 -8.57
CA GLY A 33 -0.15 10.09 -8.01
C GLY A 33 -0.58 11.40 -8.68
N LEU A 34 -0.93 11.40 -9.97
CA LEU A 34 -1.48 12.58 -10.65
C LEU A 34 -2.90 12.94 -10.16
N PHE A 35 -3.64 11.96 -9.62
CA PHE A 35 -4.95 12.15 -9.03
C PHE A 35 -4.90 12.35 -7.50
N ASP A 36 -3.72 12.51 -6.90
CA ASP A 36 -3.51 12.67 -5.45
C ASP A 36 -4.06 11.49 -4.62
N MET A 37 -4.02 10.27 -5.18
CA MET A 37 -4.47 9.05 -4.51
C MET A 37 -3.32 8.33 -3.83
N THR A 38 -3.58 7.73 -2.66
CA THR A 38 -2.61 6.88 -1.97
C THR A 38 -2.73 5.43 -2.45
N CYS A 39 -1.58 4.77 -2.66
CA CYS A 39 -1.54 3.36 -3.00
C CYS A 39 -0.46 2.61 -2.22
N HIS A 40 -0.72 1.33 -1.93
CA HIS A 40 0.20 0.40 -1.27
C HIS A 40 0.42 -0.86 -2.09
#